data_AF-A0A136IWT1-F1
#
_entry.id   AF-A0A136IWT1-F1
#
_cell.length_a   1.000
_cell.length_b   1.000
_cell.length_c   1.000
_cell.angle_alpha   90.00
_cell.angle_beta   90.00
_cell.angle_gamma   90.00
#
_symmetry.space_group_name_H-M   'P 1'
#
loop_
_entity.id
_entity.type
_entity.pdbx_description
1 polymer ?
#
loop_
_entity_poly.entity_id
_entity_poly.type
_entity_poly.pdbx_seq_one_letter_code
_entity_poly.pdbx_strand_id
1 'polypeptide(L)'
;LGLDEEVAVAKKARVPNVKLDETRLLSEKGIPRLRRKAGDLKFKGKGHEFSDAAKLLSFYQLWLDDLFPKARFIDALGMVEKAGHKKFMAAKRVEWINEGKPRASRAEEEDDLF
;
A
#
# COMPACT_ATOMS: atom_id res chain seq x y z
N LEU A 1 17.71 19.08 57.65
CA LEU A 1 17.02 19.78 56.54
C LEU A 1 17.85 19.47 55.30
N GLY A 2 17.60 18.36 54.60
CA GLY A 2 16.55 18.21 53.59
C GLY A 2 17.20 18.53 52.23
N LEU A 3 17.14 17.74 51.16
CA LEU A 3 16.13 16.80 50.69
C LEU A 3 16.83 15.81 49.72
N ASP A 4 16.46 14.53 49.79
CA ASP A 4 16.62 13.59 48.68
C ASP A 4 15.75 14.09 47.52
N GLU A 5 16.36 14.68 46.49
CA GLU A 5 15.64 15.08 45.29
C GLU A 5 15.58 13.87 44.34
N GLU A 6 14.59 13.00 44.57
CA GLU A 6 14.18 11.98 43.60
C GLU A 6 13.84 12.66 42.28
N VAL A 7 14.75 12.53 41.30
CA VAL A 7 14.49 12.94 39.92
C VAL A 7 13.43 12.01 39.35
N ALA A 8 12.16 12.39 39.50
CA ALA A 8 11.03 11.76 38.84
C ALA A 8 11.16 11.97 37.33
N VAL A 9 11.82 11.02 36.66
CA VAL A 9 11.88 10.95 35.19
C VAL A 9 10.46 10.72 34.68
N ALA A 10 9.74 11.81 34.38
CA ALA A 10 8.46 11.77 33.71
C ALA A 10 8.61 10.92 32.44
N LYS A 11 7.96 9.75 32.43
CA LYS A 11 8.02 8.78 31.33
C LYS A 11 7.53 9.46 30.07
N LYS A 12 8.47 9.94 29.23
CA LYS A 12 8.21 10.51 27.92
C LYS A 12 7.30 9.55 27.17
N ALA A 13 6.06 9.98 26.91
CA ALA A 13 5.07 9.14 26.25
C ALA A 13 5.69 8.59 24.96
N ARG A 14 5.88 7.26 24.92
CA ARG A 14 6.43 6.59 23.75
C ARG A 14 5.57 6.98 22.56
N VAL A 15 6.17 7.65 21.58
CA VAL A 15 5.48 7.98 20.33
C VAL A 15 4.86 6.67 19.83
N PRO A 16 3.52 6.61 19.67
CA PRO A 16 2.85 5.38 19.31
C PRO A 16 3.53 4.82 18.07
N ASN A 17 3.95 3.56 18.16
CA ASN A 17 4.72 2.93 17.11
C ASN A 17 3.82 2.93 15.86
N VAL A 18 4.07 3.85 14.93
CA VAL A 18 3.30 3.97 13.70
C VAL A 18 3.51 2.64 12.99
N LYS A 19 2.44 1.87 12.81
CA LYS A 19 2.49 0.58 12.13
C LYS A 19 1.99 0.75 10.71
N LEU A 20 2.56 -0.03 9.80
CA LEU A 20 2.01 -0.18 8.46
C LEU A 20 0.82 -1.14 8.54
N ASP A 21 -0.34 -0.59 8.85
CA ASP A 21 -1.60 -1.33 8.99
C ASP A 21 -2.53 -1.05 7.80
N GLU A 22 -3.61 -1.83 7.70
CA GLU A 22 -4.66 -1.72 6.68
C GLU A 22 -5.22 -0.31 6.53
N THR A 23 -5.37 0.43 7.63
CA THR A 23 -5.87 1.81 7.63
C THR A 23 -4.92 2.73 6.88
N ARG A 24 -3.61 2.52 7.02
CA ARG A 24 -2.58 3.28 6.31
C ARG A 24 -2.50 2.86 4.84
N LEU A 25 -2.61 1.55 4.55
CA LEU A 25 -2.67 1.06 3.17
C LEU A 25 -3.91 1.55 2.40
N LEU A 26 -5.04 1.72 3.08
CA LEU A 26 -6.28 2.23 2.47
C LEU A 26 -6.42 3.75 2.52
N SER A 27 -5.49 4.44 3.19
CA SER A 27 -5.48 5.90 3.20
C SER A 27 -5.23 6.50 1.81
N GLU A 28 -5.56 7.77 1.62
CA GLU A 28 -5.29 8.50 0.37
C GLU A 28 -3.84 8.40 -0.11
N LYS A 29 -2.86 8.24 0.81
CA LYS A 29 -1.44 8.10 0.49
C LYS A 29 -1.02 6.66 0.16
N GLY A 30 -1.85 5.67 0.48
CA GLY A 30 -1.60 4.24 0.29
C GLY A 30 -1.92 3.75 -1.13
N ILE A 31 -2.68 2.66 -1.22
CA ILE A 31 -3.04 1.98 -2.46
C ILE A 31 -3.79 2.89 -3.45
N PRO A 32 -4.72 3.78 -3.04
CA PRO A 32 -5.35 4.72 -3.96
C PRO A 32 -4.34 5.60 -4.73
N ARG A 33 -3.32 6.15 -4.06
CA ARG A 33 -2.25 6.92 -4.70
C ARG A 33 -1.37 6.05 -5.60
N LEU A 34 -1.07 4.83 -5.16
CA LEU A 34 -0.32 3.86 -5.96
C LEU A 34 -1.04 3.60 -7.30
N ARG A 35 -2.36 3.35 -7.27
CA ARG A 35 -3.17 3.12 -8.48
C ARG A 35 -3.14 4.30 -9.44
N ARG A 36 -3.31 5.53 -8.92
CA ARG A 36 -3.23 6.75 -9.74
C ARG A 36 -1.88 6.89 -10.44
N LYS A 37 -0.78 6.67 -9.71
CA LYS A 37 0.58 6.79 -10.27
C LYS A 37 1.00 5.62 -11.15
N ALA A 38 0.41 4.44 -10.98
CA ALA A 38 0.76 3.26 -11.75
C ALA A 38 0.48 3.43 -13.25
N GLY A 39 -0.50 4.28 -13.62
CA GLY A 39 -0.77 4.61 -15.03
C GLY A 39 0.38 5.34 -15.74
N ASP A 40 1.24 6.02 -14.98
CA ASP A 40 2.40 6.73 -15.53
C ASP A 40 3.61 5.81 -15.75
N LEU A 41 3.56 4.58 -15.24
CA LEU A 41 4.67 3.64 -15.31
C LEU A 41 4.75 3.00 -16.70
N LYS A 42 5.66 3.52 -17.53
CA LYS A 42 5.93 3.00 -18.87
C LYS A 42 7.18 2.11 -18.91
N PHE A 43 6.97 0.87 -19.36
CA PHE A 43 8.03 -0.10 -19.62
C PHE A 43 8.43 -0.08 -21.09
N LYS A 44 9.70 -0.37 -21.36
CA LYS A 44 10.21 -0.49 -22.72
C LYS A 44 9.96 -1.89 -23.29
N GLY A 45 9.95 -2.91 -22.44
CA GLY A 45 9.69 -4.30 -22.82
C GLY A 45 10.96 -5.08 -23.14
N LYS A 46 10.87 -5.99 -24.12
CA LYS A 46 11.93 -6.97 -24.43
C LYS A 46 13.29 -6.27 -24.66
N GLY A 47 14.34 -6.78 -24.03
CA GLY A 47 15.69 -6.21 -24.07
C GLY A 47 15.96 -5.12 -23.01
N HIS A 48 14.94 -4.70 -22.25
CA HIS A 48 15.07 -3.74 -21.15
C HIS A 48 14.60 -4.31 -19.80
N GLU A 49 14.47 -5.63 -19.68
CA GLU A 49 13.89 -6.30 -18.51
C GLU A 49 14.53 -5.88 -17.19
N PHE A 50 15.87 -5.83 -17.13
CA PHE A 50 16.57 -5.35 -15.94
C PHE A 50 16.24 -3.90 -15.60
N SER A 51 16.25 -3.02 -16.61
CA SER A 51 15.94 -1.60 -16.44
C SER A 51 14.47 -1.37 -16.06
N ASP A 52 13.56 -2.16 -16.62
CA ASP A 52 12.13 -2.09 -16.35
C ASP A 52 11.82 -2.65 -14.96
N ALA A 53 12.47 -3.74 -14.54
CA ALA A 53 12.38 -4.27 -13.18
C ALA A 53 12.96 -3.30 -12.15
N ALA A 54 14.12 -2.67 -12.43
CA ALA A 54 14.69 -1.64 -11.58
C ALA A 54 13.73 -0.45 -11.42
N LYS A 55 13.11 0.00 -12.52
CA LYS A 55 12.11 1.08 -12.49
C LYS A 55 10.88 0.70 -11.67
N LEU A 56 10.40 -0.54 -11.79
CA LEU A 56 9.28 -1.06 -11.00
C LEU A 56 9.63 -1.09 -9.50
N LEU A 57 10.81 -1.57 -9.14
CA LEU A 57 11.27 -1.61 -7.75
C LEU A 57 11.41 -0.20 -7.17
N SER A 58 12.06 0.73 -7.88
CA SER A 58 12.19 2.12 -7.43
C SER A 58 10.84 2.81 -7.25
N PHE A 59 9.87 2.51 -8.11
CA PHE A 59 8.50 3.00 -7.96
C PHE A 59 7.85 2.55 -6.64
N TYR A 60 7.94 1.26 -6.31
CA TYR A 60 7.42 0.74 -5.05
C TYR A 60 8.20 1.22 -3.83
N GLN A 61 9.52 1.37 -3.95
CA GLN A 61 10.37 1.91 -2.88
C GLN A 61 9.93 3.34 -2.51
N LEU A 62 9.82 4.23 -3.51
CA LEU A 62 9.38 5.61 -3.29
C LEU A 62 7.96 5.70 -2.72
N TRP A 63 7.06 4.82 -3.15
CA TRP A 63 5.71 4.76 -2.58
C TRP A 63 5.72 4.29 -1.12
N LEU A 64 6.49 3.26 -0.78
CA LEU A 64 6.61 2.79 0.59
C LEU A 64 7.31 3.78 1.50
N ASP A 65 8.31 4.52 1.02
CA ASP A 65 8.97 5.57 1.81
C ASP A 65 8.02 6.72 2.14
N ASP A 66 7.16 7.12 1.19
CA ASP A 66 6.11 8.12 1.45
C ASP A 66 5.06 7.62 2.45
N LEU A 67 4.77 6.31 2.42
CA LEU A 67 3.79 5.69 3.27
C LEU A 67 4.34 5.35 4.67
N PHE A 68 5.57 4.90 4.79
CA PHE A 68 6.19 4.43 6.02
C PHE A 68 7.73 4.44 5.96
N PRO A 69 8.39 5.60 6.15
CA PRO A 69 9.84 5.75 5.97
C PRO A 69 10.69 5.09 7.07
N LYS A 70 10.05 4.43 8.05
CA LYS A 70 10.73 3.86 9.23
C LYS A 70 11.15 2.40 9.04
N ALA A 71 10.66 1.72 8.02
CA ALA A 71 11.03 0.33 7.73
C ALA A 71 11.92 0.27 6.49
N ARG A 72 12.83 -0.70 6.45
CA ARG A 72 13.50 -1.05 5.20
C ARG A 72 12.46 -1.64 4.24
N PHE A 73 12.69 -1.48 2.94
CA PHE A 73 11.78 -1.95 1.90
C PHE A 73 11.37 -3.43 2.08
N ILE A 74 12.33 -4.32 2.37
CA ILE A 74 12.06 -5.76 2.58
C ILE A 74 11.13 -5.99 3.77
N ASP A 75 11.38 -5.32 4.90
CA ASP A 75 10.56 -5.46 6.11
C ASP A 75 9.15 -4.89 5.87
N ALA A 76 9.06 -3.77 5.13
CA ALA A 76 7.81 -3.16 4.74
C ALA A 76 6.98 -4.08 3.83
N LEU A 77 7.59 -4.82 2.90
CA LEU A 77 6.89 -5.82 2.08
C LEU A 77 6.24 -6.90 2.94
N GLY A 78 6.96 -7.45 3.92
CA GLY A 78 6.40 -8.45 4.84
C GLY A 78 5.24 -7.88 5.69
N MET A 79 5.30 -6.61 6.06
CA MET A 79 4.19 -5.91 6.72
C MET A 79 2.98 -5.75 5.80
N VAL A 80 3.17 -5.37 4.53
CA VAL A 80 2.09 -5.26 3.54
C VAL A 80 1.46 -6.62 3.28
N GLU A 81 2.25 -7.67 3.13
CA GLU A 81 1.77 -9.05 2.94
C GLU A 81 0.87 -9.47 4.11
N LYS A 82 1.35 -9.27 5.34
CA LYS A 82 0.58 -9.56 6.56
C LYS A 82 -0.74 -8.78 6.62
N ALA A 83 -0.73 -7.50 6.27
CA ALA A 83 -1.96 -6.69 6.22
C ALA A 83 -2.90 -7.15 5.08
N GLY A 84 -2.35 -7.67 3.99
CA GLY A 84 -3.07 -8.23 2.85
C GLY A 84 -3.93 -9.46 3.19
N HIS A 85 -3.52 -10.27 4.16
CA HIS A 85 -4.27 -11.47 4.58
C HIS A 85 -5.57 -11.16 5.34
N LYS A 86 -5.82 -9.90 5.72
CA LYS A 86 -7.06 -9.52 6.42
C LYS A 86 -8.25 -9.56 5.48
N LYS A 87 -9.39 -10.09 5.95
CA LYS A 87 -10.63 -10.24 5.17
C LYS A 87 -11.09 -8.93 4.52
N PHE A 88 -10.98 -7.82 5.24
CA PHE A 88 -11.33 -6.49 4.74
C PHE A 88 -10.44 -6.06 3.56
N MET A 89 -9.14 -6.33 3.63
CA MET A 89 -8.21 -6.04 2.52
C MET A 89 -8.46 -6.95 1.33
N ALA A 90 -8.79 -8.23 1.56
CA ALA A 90 -9.20 -9.15 0.50
C ALA A 90 -10.45 -8.64 -0.24
N ALA A 91 -11.47 -8.17 0.47
CA ALA A 91 -12.67 -7.59 -0.13
C ALA A 91 -12.35 -6.35 -0.99
N LYS A 92 -11.51 -5.43 -0.49
CA LYS A 92 -11.06 -4.26 -1.25
C LYS A 92 -10.25 -4.61 -2.50
N ARG A 93 -9.41 -5.65 -2.44
CA ARG A 93 -8.69 -6.15 -3.62
C ARG A 93 -9.66 -6.68 -4.69
N VAL A 94 -10.67 -7.44 -4.29
CA VAL A 94 -11.69 -7.96 -5.21
C VAL A 94 -12.47 -6.82 -5.87
N GLU A 95 -12.85 -5.79 -5.10
CA GLU A 95 -13.48 -4.57 -5.62
C GLU A 95 -12.64 -3.92 -6.73
N TRP A 96 -11.35 -3.67 -6.48
CA TRP A 96 -10.46 -3.07 -7.48
C TRP A 96 -10.20 -3.95 -8.70
N ILE A 97 -10.14 -5.27 -8.52
CA ILE A 97 -10.01 -6.21 -9.64
C ILE A 97 -11.27 -6.16 -10.51
N ASN A 98 -12.46 -6.08 -9.90
CA ASN A 98 -13.72 -6.01 -10.62
C ASN A 98 -13.92 -4.65 -11.32
N GLU A 99 -13.45 -3.53 -10.75
CA GLU A 99 -13.41 -2.23 -11.42
C GLU A 99 -12.58 -2.26 -12.72
N GLY A 100 -11.49 -3.03 -12.73
CA GLY A 100 -10.58 -3.14 -13.87
C GLY A 100 -11.03 -4.14 -14.93
N LYS A 101 -12.06 -4.95 -14.68
CA LYS A 101 -12.60 -5.85 -15.70
C LYS A 101 -13.36 -4.99 -16.73
N PRO A 102 -13.02 -5.06 -18.02
CA PRO A 102 -13.87 -4.48 -19.04
C PRO A 102 -15.27 -5.09 -18.91
N ARG A 103 -16.31 -4.27 -19.07
CA ARG A 103 -17.70 -4.73 -19.17
C ARG A 103 -17.84 -5.64 -20.40
N ALA A 104 -17.44 -6.90 -20.29
CA ALA A 104 -17.88 -7.93 -21.21
C ALA A 104 -19.26 -8.42 -20.73
N SER A 105 -20.23 -8.40 -21.65
CA SER A 105 -21.56 -9.02 -21.60
C SER A 105 -22.56 -8.57 -20.50
N ARG A 106 -23.11 -7.35 -20.62
CA ARG A 106 -24.50 -7.06 -20.17
C ARG A 106 -25.31 -6.43 -21.32
N ALA A 107 -24.99 -6.80 -22.55
CA ALA A 107 -25.65 -6.30 -23.76
C ALA A 107 -26.04 -7.44 -24.73
N GLU A 108 -25.88 -8.71 -24.33
CA GLU A 108 -26.21 -9.87 -25.18
C GLU A 108 -27.37 -10.71 -24.61
N GLU A 109 -28.01 -10.30 -23.51
CA GLU A 109 -29.17 -11.01 -22.93
C GLU A 109 -30.50 -10.25 -23.11
N GLU A 110 -30.51 -9.02 -23.66
CA GLU A 110 -31.74 -8.24 -23.89
C GLU A 110 -32.21 -8.23 -25.36
N ASP A 111 -31.41 -8.71 -26.32
CA ASP A 111 -31.75 -8.71 -27.76
C ASP A 111 -32.40 -10.04 -28.25
N ASP A 112 -32.61 -11.02 -27.37
CA ASP A 112 -33.34 -12.28 -27.67
C ASP A 112 -34.82 -12.25 -27.23
N LEU A 113 -35.36 -11.07 -26.92
CA LEU A 113 -36.75 -10.91 -26.47
C LEU A 113 -37.55 -9.86 -27.26
N PHE A 114 -37.44 -9.84 -28.59
CA PHE A 114 -38.44 -9.22 -29.49
C PHE A 114 -38.55 -9.96 -30.82
#